data_AF-A0A1F2P4P8-F1
#
_entry.id   AF-A0A1F2P4P8-F1
#
_cell.length_a   1.000
_cell.length_b   1.000
_cell.length_c   1.000
_cell.angle_alpha   90.00
_cell.angle_beta   90.00
_cell.angle_gamma   90.00
#
_symmetry.space_group_name_H-M   'P 1'
#
loop_
_entity.id
_entity.type
_entity.pdbx_description
1 polymer ?
#
loop_
_entity_poly.entity_id
_entity_poly.type
_entity_poly.pdbx_seq_one_letter_code
_entity_poly.pdbx_strand_id
1 'polypeptide(L)'
;MGLSARETLERHAKAAIEGDMDTVLKDLTPEIAENIGPVAEALAKIKPTSFEIMEEVKEGDRYIFKYRYIGSEGDLKLKTTWELQGDQWKVVAAEPL
;
A
#
# COMPACT_ATOMS: atom_id res chain seq x y z
N MET A 1 15.88 15.29 -2.16
CA MET A 1 14.48 15.23 -2.62
C MET A 1 13.88 13.97 -2.03
N GLY A 2 12.72 14.04 -1.38
CA GLY A 2 12.01 12.85 -0.89
C GLY A 2 11.47 12.01 -2.05
N LEU A 3 11.03 10.79 -1.74
CA LEU A 3 10.37 9.91 -2.72
C LEU A 3 9.05 10.54 -3.21
N SER A 4 8.69 10.31 -4.47
CA SER A 4 7.34 10.56 -4.95
C SER A 4 6.31 9.63 -4.29
N ALA A 5 5.02 9.93 -4.45
CA ALA A 5 3.94 9.06 -3.96
C ALA A 5 4.05 7.66 -4.56
N ARG A 6 4.36 7.58 -5.86
CA ARG A 6 4.56 6.31 -6.58
C ARG A 6 5.75 5.53 -6.04
N GLU A 7 6.92 6.15 -5.95
CA GLU A 7 8.12 5.49 -5.40
C GLU A 7 7.90 5.03 -3.95
N THR A 8 7.12 5.77 -3.17
CA THR A 8 6.74 5.37 -1.81
C THR A 8 5.82 4.15 -1.83
N LEU A 9 4.80 4.11 -2.69
CA LEU A 9 3.95 2.94 -2.87
C LEU A 9 4.74 1.71 -3.33
N GLU A 10 5.67 1.86 -4.28
CA GLU A 10 6.48 0.74 -4.77
C GLU A 10 7.37 0.17 -3.66
N ARG A 11 7.99 1.04 -2.86
CA ARG A 11 8.74 0.65 -1.67
C ARG A 11 7.86 -0.05 -0.63
N HIS A 12 6.68 0.49 -0.38
CA HIS A 12 5.69 -0.07 0.54
C HIS A 12 5.23 -1.47 0.11
N ALA A 13 4.89 -1.64 -1.16
CA ALA A 13 4.46 -2.92 -1.71
C ALA A 13 5.56 -3.96 -1.67
N LYS A 14 6.81 -3.57 -1.94
CA LYS A 14 7.97 -4.44 -1.80
C LYS A 14 8.15 -4.93 -0.36
N ALA A 15 8.06 -4.02 0.61
CA ALA A 15 8.13 -4.38 2.02
C ALA A 15 7.01 -5.33 2.47
N ALA A 16 5.79 -5.12 1.98
CA ALA A 16 4.67 -6.01 2.25
C ALA A 16 4.88 -7.43 1.67
N ILE A 17 5.49 -7.54 0.49
CA ILE A 17 5.89 -8.82 -0.12
C ILE A 17 7.01 -9.49 0.69
N GLU A 18 7.98 -8.71 1.19
CA GLU A 18 9.13 -9.21 1.94
C GLU A 18 8.82 -9.48 3.43
N GLY A 19 7.63 -9.13 3.90
CA GLY A 19 7.24 -9.27 5.31
C GLY A 19 7.85 -8.22 6.25
N ASP A 20 8.38 -7.12 5.72
CA ASP A 20 8.90 -5.98 6.49
C ASP A 20 7.75 -5.11 7.00
N MET A 21 7.12 -5.57 8.08
CA MET A 21 5.98 -4.90 8.70
C MET A 21 6.34 -3.56 9.34
N ASP A 22 7.58 -3.36 9.80
CA ASP A 22 8.04 -2.08 10.33
C ASP A 22 7.98 -0.98 9.25
N THR A 23 8.43 -1.30 8.04
CA THR A 23 8.30 -0.41 6.89
C THR A 23 6.84 -0.16 6.53
N VAL A 24 6.03 -1.21 6.44
CA VAL A 24 4.61 -1.10 6.07
C VAL A 24 3.88 -0.20 7.06
N LEU A 25 4.00 -0.47 8.36
CA LEU A 25 3.34 0.28 9.42
C LEU A 25 3.79 1.74 9.47
N LYS A 26 5.06 2.03 9.14
CA LYS A 26 5.57 3.41 9.06
C LYS A 26 4.87 4.24 7.98
N ASP A 27 4.36 3.62 6.92
CA ASP A 27 3.64 4.33 5.86
C ASP A 27 2.15 4.53 6.18
N LEU A 28 1.62 3.89 7.22
CA LEU A 28 0.22 4.04 7.60
C LEU A 28 0.04 5.23 8.54
N THR A 29 -1.12 5.88 8.48
CA THR A 29 -1.58 6.68 9.62
C THR A 29 -1.96 5.75 10.78
N PRO A 30 -2.00 6.26 12.04
CA PRO A 30 -2.40 5.45 13.19
C PRO A 30 -3.76 4.78 12.99
N GLU A 31 -4.74 5.50 12.46
CA GLU A 31 -6.10 4.99 12.19
C GLU A 31 -6.10 3.81 11.20
N ILE A 32 -5.27 3.87 10.16
CA ILE A 32 -5.15 2.79 9.18
C ILE A 32 -4.37 1.61 9.78
N ALA A 33 -3.32 1.88 10.57
CA ALA A 33 -2.55 0.84 11.24
C ALA A 33 -3.40 -0.01 12.21
N GLU A 34 -4.36 0.61 12.91
CA GLU A 34 -5.28 -0.11 13.79
C GLU A 34 -6.22 -1.07 13.05
N ASN A 35 -6.50 -0.80 11.77
CA ASN A 35 -7.47 -1.56 10.96
C ASN A 35 -6.82 -2.42 9.85
N ILE A 36 -5.48 -2.49 9.79
CA ILE A 36 -4.78 -3.18 8.69
C ILE A 36 -4.84 -4.72 8.77
N GLY A 37 -5.21 -5.27 9.93
CA GLY A 37 -5.20 -6.72 10.21
C GLY A 37 -5.85 -7.57 9.10
N PRO A 38 -7.12 -7.32 8.71
CA PRO A 38 -7.78 -8.10 7.66
C PRO A 38 -7.07 -8.06 6.30
N VAL A 39 -6.46 -6.91 5.94
CA VAL A 39 -5.68 -6.77 4.69
C VAL A 39 -4.38 -7.57 4.79
N ALA A 40 -3.68 -7.49 5.92
CA ALA A 40 -2.46 -8.26 6.16
C ALA A 40 -2.74 -9.77 6.13
N GLU A 41 -3.85 -10.23 6.71
CA GLU A 41 -4.29 -11.62 6.65
C GLU A 41 -4.63 -12.06 5.23
N ALA A 42 -5.34 -11.24 4.45
CA ALA A 42 -5.65 -11.52 3.04
C ALA A 42 -4.38 -11.59 2.19
N LEU A 43 -3.43 -10.68 2.42
CA LEU A 43 -2.14 -10.67 1.74
C LEU A 43 -1.33 -11.93 2.06
N ALA A 44 -1.22 -12.31 3.34
CA ALA A 44 -0.50 -13.50 3.75
C ALA A 44 -1.07 -14.79 3.11
N LYS A 45 -2.40 -14.88 2.96
CA LYS A 45 -3.08 -16.03 2.34
C LYS A 45 -2.70 -16.22 0.87
N ILE A 46 -2.44 -15.15 0.12
CA ILE A 46 -2.13 -15.29 -1.31
C ILE A 46 -0.66 -15.61 -1.58
N LYS A 47 0.23 -15.46 -0.57
CA LYS A 47 1.70 -15.57 -0.71
C LYS A 47 2.21 -14.70 -1.86
N PRO A 48 2.18 -13.37 -1.71
CA PRO A 48 2.48 -12.44 -2.80
C PRO A 48 3.95 -12.59 -3.21
N THR A 49 4.22 -12.52 -4.50
CA THR A 49 5.57 -12.59 -5.08
C THR A 49 5.91 -11.36 -5.92
N SER A 50 4.89 -10.62 -6.34
CA SER A 50 5.01 -9.43 -7.16
C SER A 50 3.82 -8.50 -6.93
N PHE A 51 3.91 -7.28 -7.42
CA PHE A 51 2.79 -6.34 -7.46
C PHE A 51 2.75 -5.61 -8.81
N GLU A 52 1.58 -5.08 -9.15
CA GLU A 52 1.38 -4.30 -10.37
C GLU A 52 0.45 -3.12 -10.07
N ILE A 53 0.89 -1.91 -10.42
CA ILE A 53 0.07 -0.70 -10.36
C ILE A 53 -0.84 -0.69 -11.59
N MET A 54 -2.14 -0.73 -11.36
CA MET A 54 -3.18 -0.74 -12.41
C MET A 54 -3.64 0.68 -12.75
N GLU A 55 -3.71 1.56 -11.75
CA GLU A 55 -4.18 2.95 -11.90
C GLU A 55 -3.47 3.86 -10.93
N GLU A 56 -3.15 5.08 -11.38
CA GLU A 56 -2.61 6.18 -10.60
C GLU A 56 -3.42 7.44 -10.93
N VAL A 57 -4.07 8.03 -9.93
CA VAL A 57 -4.88 9.25 -10.09
C VAL A 57 -4.44 10.25 -9.04
N LYS A 58 -4.17 11.49 -9.46
CA LYS A 58 -3.97 12.61 -8.54
C LYS A 58 -5.28 13.37 -8.35
N GLU A 59 -5.75 13.47 -7.11
CA GLU A 59 -6.94 14.23 -6.74
C GLU A 59 -6.56 15.32 -5.73
N GLY A 60 -6.40 16.55 -6.21
CA GLY A 60 -5.88 17.66 -5.39
C GLY A 60 -4.45 17.36 -4.90
N ASP A 61 -4.28 17.29 -3.58
CA ASP A 61 -3.02 16.96 -2.92
C ASP A 61 -2.85 15.46 -2.62
N ARG A 62 -3.84 14.65 -3.01
CA ARG A 62 -3.86 13.20 -2.77
C ARG A 62 -3.46 12.42 -4.01
N TYR A 63 -2.89 11.24 -3.79
CA TYR A 63 -2.72 10.23 -4.82
C TYR A 63 -3.56 9.00 -4.48
N ILE A 64 -4.34 8.54 -5.45
CA ILE A 64 -5.11 7.30 -5.36
C ILE A 64 -4.48 6.30 -6.30
N PHE A 65 -4.15 5.14 -5.75
CA PHE A 65 -3.61 4.03 -6.51
C PHE A 65 -4.55 2.84 -6.45
N LYS A 66 -4.78 2.22 -7.61
CA LYS A 66 -5.31 0.85 -7.68
C LYS A 66 -4.17 -0.06 -8.11
N TYR A 67 -3.94 -1.12 -7.35
CA TYR A 67 -2.86 -2.05 -7.63
C TYR A 67 -3.26 -3.46 -7.19
N ARG A 68 -2.52 -4.45 -7.66
CA ARG A 68 -2.71 -5.84 -7.26
C ARG A 68 -1.41 -6.43 -6.75
N TYR A 69 -1.49 -7.19 -5.67
CA TYR A 69 -0.49 -8.18 -5.32
C TYR A 69 -0.79 -9.47 -6.07
N ILE A 70 0.26 -10.06 -6.63
CA ILE A 70 0.21 -11.28 -7.43
C ILE A 70 0.91 -12.36 -6.62
N GLY A 71 0.17 -13.37 -6.20
CA GLY A 71 0.66 -14.45 -5.35
C GLY A 71 0.44 -15.82 -5.95
N SER A 72 1.06 -16.84 -5.36
CA SER A 72 0.92 -18.22 -5.82
C SER A 72 -0.48 -18.81 -5.54
N GLU A 73 -1.19 -18.27 -4.56
CA GLU A 73 -2.51 -18.75 -4.13
C GLU A 73 -3.65 -17.80 -4.52
N GLY A 74 -3.36 -16.76 -5.29
CA GLY A 74 -4.33 -15.80 -5.82
C GLY A 74 -3.78 -14.39 -5.95
N ASP A 75 -4.67 -13.47 -6.34
CA ASP A 75 -4.38 -12.04 -6.43
C ASP A 75 -5.18 -11.28 -5.36
N LEU A 76 -4.58 -10.23 -4.80
CA LEU A 76 -5.27 -9.28 -3.92
C LEU A 76 -5.22 -7.90 -4.54
N LYS A 77 -6.38 -7.35 -4.89
CA LYS A 77 -6.52 -6.00 -5.43
C LYS A 77 -6.83 -5.02 -4.32
N LEU A 78 -6.13 -3.90 -4.31
CA LEU A 78 -6.30 -2.84 -3.33
C LEU A 78 -6.46 -1.50 -4.03
N LYS A 79 -7.23 -0.64 -3.38
CA LYS A 79 -7.25 0.79 -3.62
C LYS A 79 -6.74 1.50 -2.37
N THR A 80 -5.73 2.35 -2.54
CA THR A 80 -5.17 3.15 -1.44
C THR A 80 -5.12 4.61 -1.79
N THR A 81 -5.42 5.46 -0.81
CA THR A 81 -5.26 6.91 -0.89
C THR A 81 -4.06 7.34 -0.06
N TRP A 82 -3.21 8.17 -0.65
CA TRP A 82 -1.96 8.66 -0.08
C TRP A 82 -1.98 10.18 0.04
N GLU A 83 -1.49 10.67 1.18
CA GLU A 83 -1.33 12.09 1.47
C GLU A 83 0.10 12.39 1.95
N LEU A 84 0.63 13.55 1.55
CA LEU A 84 1.92 14.02 2.05
C LEU A 84 1.74 14.71 3.40
N GLN A 85 2.28 14.11 4.46
CA GLN A 85 2.27 14.66 5.83
C GLN A 85 3.70 15.01 6.24
N GLY A 86 4.02 16.30 6.24
CA GLY A 86 5.40 16.78 6.36
C GLY A 86 6.22 16.33 5.14
N ASP A 87 7.27 15.55 5.37
CA ASP A 87 8.15 15.01 4.32
C ASP A 87 7.86 13.52 3.99
N GLN A 88 6.73 12.97 4.47
CA GLN A 88 6.40 11.55 4.32
C GLN A 88 5.02 11.35 3.70
N TRP A 89 4.95 10.52 2.67
CA TRP A 89 3.68 10.02 2.14
C TRP A 89 3.10 8.99 3.11
N LYS A 90 1.81 9.13 3.44
CA LYS A 90 1.07 8.25 4.34
C LYS A 90 -0.17 7.71 3.66
N VAL A 91 -0.48 6.44 3.92
CA VAL A 91 -1.75 5.81 3.56
C VAL A 91 -2.82 6.32 4.52
N VAL A 92 -3.84 6.98 3.97
CA VAL A 92 -4.97 7.54 4.72
C VAL A 92 -6.29 6.82 4.43
N ALA A 93 -6.30 5.95 3.44
CA ALA A 93 -7.39 5.00 3.19
C ALA A 93 -6.82 3.76 2.47
N ALA A 94 -7.32 2.58 2.82
CA ALA A 94 -6.99 1.33 2.16
C ALA A 94 -8.23 0.42 2.14
N GLU A 95 -8.62 -0.05 0.96
CA GLU A 95 -9.78 -0.92 0.77
C GLU A 95 -9.51 -1.99 -0.31
N PRO A 96 -10.03 -3.22 -0.15
CA PRO A 96 -10.02 -4.21 -1.22
C PRO A 96 -10.95 -3.81 -2.37
N LEU A 97 -10.61 -4.25 -3.60
CA LEU A 97 -11.41 -4.05 -4.82
C LEU A 97 -12.20 -5.31 -5.21
#